data_AF-A0A4U7MUV8-F1
#
_entry.id   AF-A0A4U7MUV8-F1
#
_cell.length_a   1.000
_cell.length_b   1.000
_cell.length_c   1.000
_cell.angle_alpha   90.00
_cell.angle_beta   90.00
_cell.angle_gamma   90.00
#
_symmetry.space_group_name_H-M   'P 1'
#
loop_
_entity.id
_entity.type
_entity.pdbx_description
1 polymer ?
#
loop_
_entity_poly.entity_id
_entity_poly.type
_entity_poly.pdbx_seq_one_letter_code
_entity_poly.pdbx_strand_id
1 'polypeptide(L)'
;MLTLDLTNEPRWHELVPGVRLHLRPLTTALMVATRSDPDLETVPDDASDEERALIFAKALARRAVLAWEGVGDADGIPVDPSPEAIDALLDIWPLFEAFQL
;
A
#
# COMPACT_ATOMS: atom_id res chain seq x y z
N MET A 1 26.28 -1.86 0.93
CA MET A 1 26.46 -0.92 -0.20
C MET A 1 25.10 -0.70 -0.82
N LEU A 2 24.66 0.55 -0.97
CA LEU A 2 23.35 0.86 -1.58
C LEU A 2 23.48 0.78 -3.11
N THR A 3 22.56 0.08 -3.76
CA THR A 3 22.46 0.02 -5.22
C THR A 3 21.37 0.98 -5.68
N LEU A 4 21.68 1.85 -6.64
CA LEU A 4 20.73 2.79 -7.21
C LEU A 4 20.11 2.20 -8.47
N ASP A 5 18.79 2.07 -8.47
CA ASP A 5 18.00 1.78 -9.66
C ASP A 5 17.59 3.11 -10.32
N LEU A 6 18.11 3.36 -11.52
CA LEU A 6 17.87 4.61 -12.25
C LEU A 6 16.68 4.52 -13.21
N THR A 7 16.01 3.37 -13.31
CA THR A 7 14.88 3.18 -14.23
C THR A 7 13.61 3.88 -13.74
N ASN A 8 13.40 3.92 -12.43
CA ASN A 8 12.17 4.42 -11.81
C ASN A 8 10.90 3.76 -12.42
N GLU A 9 11.01 2.52 -12.86
CA GLU A 9 9.92 1.74 -13.42
C GLU A 9 9.16 1.00 -12.31
N PRO A 10 7.83 0.84 -12.45
CA PRO A 10 7.08 -0.04 -11.57
C PRO A 10 7.59 -1.48 -11.59
N ARG A 11 7.51 -2.17 -10.46
CA ARG A 11 8.02 -3.53 -10.29
C ARG A 11 7.03 -4.40 -9.53
N TRP A 12 7.06 -5.69 -9.83
CA TRP A 12 6.34 -6.70 -9.07
C TRP A 12 7.12 -7.05 -7.80
N HIS A 13 6.44 -6.98 -6.66
CA HIS A 13 6.94 -7.37 -5.34
C HIS A 13 6.04 -8.46 -4.77
N GLU A 14 6.63 -9.52 -4.23
CA GLU A 14 5.90 -10.50 -3.44
C GLU A 14 5.69 -9.92 -2.04
N LEU A 15 4.42 -9.79 -1.65
CA LEU A 15 4.04 -9.24 -0.34
C LEU A 15 4.06 -10.36 0.72
N VAL A 16 3.33 -11.43 0.42
CA VAL A 16 3.31 -12.70 1.16
C VAL A 16 3.21 -13.83 0.14
N PRO A 17 3.55 -15.08 0.49
CA PRO A 17 3.46 -16.19 -0.44
C PRO A 17 2.08 -16.27 -1.12
N GLY A 18 2.08 -16.17 -2.45
CA GLY A 18 0.87 -16.21 -3.26
C GLY A 18 0.17 -14.86 -3.50
N VAL A 19 0.63 -13.76 -2.88
CA VAL A 19 0.13 -12.40 -3.13
C VAL A 19 1.26 -11.49 -3.60
N ARG A 20 1.10 -10.90 -4.80
CA ARG A 20 2.10 -10.00 -5.39
C ARG A 20 1.47 -8.67 -5.74
N LEU A 21 2.20 -7.58 -5.54
CA LEU A 21 1.79 -6.22 -5.89
C LEU A 21 2.71 -5.66 -6.97
N HIS A 22 2.13 -5.03 -8.00
CA HIS A 22 2.85 -4.22 -8.96
C HIS A 22 2.86 -2.78 -8.46
N LEU A 23 4.01 -2.31 -8.00
CA LEU A 23 4.15 -1.05 -7.27
C LEU A 23 4.91 -0.02 -8.09
N ARG A 24 4.46 1.24 -8.04
CA ARG A 24 5.31 2.39 -8.38
C ARG A 24 6.52 2.43 -7.43
N PRO A 25 7.68 2.91 -7.89
CA PRO A 25 8.81 3.13 -7.00
C PRO A 25 8.47 4.08 -5.86
N LEU A 26 8.97 3.76 -4.66
CA LEU A 26 8.78 4.56 -3.45
C LEU A 26 9.66 5.81 -3.47
N THR A 27 9.33 6.74 -4.35
CA THR A 27 10.05 8.00 -4.50
C THR A 27 9.70 8.99 -3.39
N THR A 28 10.59 9.95 -3.12
CA THR A 28 10.31 11.06 -2.20
C THR A 28 9.04 11.83 -2.59
N ALA A 29 8.77 12.00 -3.90
CA ALA A 29 7.56 12.65 -4.39
C ALA A 29 6.29 11.88 -4.00
N LEU A 30 6.31 10.55 -4.12
CA LEU A 30 5.20 9.69 -3.70
C LEU A 30 4.96 9.79 -2.19
N MET A 31 6.03 9.81 -1.39
CA MET A 31 5.94 9.97 0.06
C MET A 31 5.37 11.33 0.48
N VAL A 32 5.81 12.42 -0.18
CA VAL A 32 5.27 13.77 0.08
C VAL A 32 3.80 13.88 -0.32
N ALA A 33 3.44 13.33 -1.48
CA ALA A 33 2.05 13.29 -1.92
C ALA A 33 1.15 12.46 -1.00
N THR A 34 1.70 11.42 -0.38
CA THR A 34 0.99 10.61 0.63
C THR A 34 0.78 11.41 1.92
N ARG A 35 1.81 12.12 2.43
CA ARG A 35 1.68 12.96 3.64
C ARG A 35 0.67 14.10 3.51
N SER A 36 0.31 14.47 2.27
CA SER A 36 -0.70 15.49 1.98
C SER A 36 -2.07 14.87 1.67
N ASP A 37 -2.29 13.59 2.01
CA ASP A 37 -3.58 12.93 1.84
C ASP A 37 -4.63 13.53 2.81
N PRO A 38 -5.82 13.92 2.32
CA PRO A 38 -6.87 14.46 3.19
C PRO A 38 -7.26 13.55 4.35
N ASP A 39 -7.20 12.23 4.18
CA ASP A 39 -7.54 11.29 5.25
C ASP A 39 -6.57 11.42 6.43
N LEU A 40 -5.30 11.76 6.16
CA LEU A 40 -4.30 12.02 7.20
C LEU A 40 -4.53 13.35 7.92
N GLU A 41 -5.07 14.35 7.24
CA GLU A 41 -5.41 15.64 7.85
C GLU A 41 -6.58 15.53 8.84
N THR A 42 -7.45 14.53 8.65
CA THR A 42 -8.64 14.31 9.49
C THR A 42 -8.38 13.41 10.70
N VAL A 43 -7.17 12.89 10.86
CA VAL A 43 -6.84 11.98 11.97
C VAL A 43 -6.86 12.75 13.30
N PRO A 44 -7.61 12.29 14.31
CA PRO A 44 -7.63 12.92 15.63
C PRO A 44 -6.24 13.06 16.26
N ASP A 45 -6.01 14.14 17.01
CA ASP A 45 -4.73 14.37 17.71
C ASP A 45 -4.42 13.30 18.77
N ASP A 46 -5.42 12.57 19.26
CA ASP A 46 -5.30 11.50 20.25
C ASP A 46 -5.29 10.09 19.64
N ALA A 47 -5.39 9.96 18.30
CA ALA A 47 -5.22 8.67 17.63
C ALA A 47 -3.86 8.05 17.95
N SER A 48 -3.87 6.73 18.11
CA SER A 48 -2.65 5.95 18.32
C SER A 48 -1.71 6.03 17.13
N ASP A 49 -0.43 5.74 17.37
CA ASP A 49 0.58 5.64 16.30
C ASP A 49 0.22 4.54 15.29
N GLU A 50 -0.42 3.46 15.74
CA GLU A 50 -0.89 2.35 14.89
C GLU A 50 -2.02 2.79 13.96
N GLU A 51 -3.03 3.52 14.47
CA GLU A 51 -4.11 4.06 13.65
C GLU A 51 -3.57 5.03 12.59
N ARG A 52 -2.65 5.92 12.97
CA ARG A 52 -1.98 6.82 12.01
C ARG A 52 -1.17 6.05 10.98
N ALA A 53 -0.44 5.03 11.39
CA ALA A 53 0.36 4.19 10.49
C ALA A 53 -0.52 3.44 9.49
N LEU A 54 -1.67 2.93 9.91
CA LEU A 54 -2.64 2.27 9.03
C LEU A 54 -3.21 3.23 7.99
N ILE A 55 -3.65 4.42 8.43
CA ILE A 55 -4.19 5.44 7.51
C ILE A 55 -3.11 5.87 6.50
N PHE A 56 -1.87 6.06 6.96
CA PHE A 56 -0.75 6.39 6.08
C PHE A 56 -0.46 5.27 5.08
N ALA A 57 -0.44 4.01 5.52
CA ALA A 57 -0.19 2.86 4.65
C ALA A 57 -1.26 2.72 3.57
N LYS A 58 -2.54 2.88 3.94
CA LYS A 58 -3.66 2.89 2.98
C LYS A 58 -3.53 4.02 1.96
N ALA A 59 -3.28 5.24 2.41
CA ALA A 59 -3.04 6.37 1.52
C ALA A 59 -1.86 6.14 0.56
N LEU A 60 -0.77 5.54 1.04
CA LEU A 60 0.39 5.21 0.23
C LEU A 60 0.05 4.14 -0.80
N ALA A 61 -0.57 3.04 -0.37
CA ALA A 61 -0.90 1.89 -1.21
C ALA A 61 -1.85 2.28 -2.35
N ARG A 62 -2.87 3.10 -2.07
CA ARG A 62 -3.79 3.62 -3.10
C ARG A 62 -3.09 4.40 -4.22
N ARG A 63 -1.93 5.01 -3.93
CA ARG A 63 -1.10 5.72 -4.93
C ARG A 63 -0.08 4.79 -5.61
N ALA A 64 0.44 3.82 -4.86
CA ALA A 64 1.55 2.98 -5.26
C ALA A 64 1.12 1.74 -6.07
N VAL A 65 0.02 1.10 -5.70
CA VAL A 65 -0.46 -0.15 -6.30
C VAL A 65 -1.06 0.13 -7.68
N LEU A 66 -0.53 -0.57 -8.68
CA LEU A 66 -0.98 -0.50 -10.08
C LEU A 66 -1.74 -1.76 -10.51
N ALA A 67 -1.36 -2.92 -9.97
CA ALA A 67 -1.95 -4.22 -10.23
C ALA A 67 -1.58 -5.16 -9.06
N TRP A 68 -2.26 -6.29 -8.94
CA TRP A 68 -1.87 -7.36 -8.03
C TRP A 68 -2.17 -8.75 -8.60
N GLU A 69 -1.60 -9.78 -7.99
CA GLU A 69 -1.93 -11.18 -8.23
C GLU A 69 -2.26 -11.83 -6.88
N GLY A 70 -3.17 -12.82 -6.89
CA GLY A 70 -3.52 -13.59 -5.70
C GLY A 70 -4.54 -12.95 -4.76
N VAL A 71 -5.17 -11.84 -5.17
CA VAL A 71 -6.25 -11.19 -4.43
C VAL A 71 -7.57 -11.45 -5.15
N GLY A 72 -8.54 -11.99 -4.43
CA GLY A 72 -9.88 -12.27 -4.91
C GLY A 72 -10.95 -11.87 -3.90
N ASP A 73 -12.20 -11.84 -4.34
CA ASP A 73 -13.36 -11.61 -3.49
C ASP A 73 -13.72 -12.87 -2.66
N ALA A 74 -14.87 -12.81 -1.97
CA ALA A 74 -15.37 -13.91 -1.14
C ALA A 74 -15.65 -15.20 -1.93
N ASP A 75 -15.86 -15.13 -3.24
CA ASP A 75 -16.08 -16.28 -4.12
C ASP A 75 -14.77 -16.75 -4.78
N GLY A 76 -13.64 -16.10 -4.47
CA GLY A 76 -12.33 -16.39 -5.04
C GLY A 76 -12.16 -15.85 -6.46
N ILE A 77 -13.04 -14.95 -6.90
CA ILE A 77 -12.92 -14.30 -8.21
C ILE A 77 -11.86 -13.21 -8.09
N PRO A 78 -10.85 -13.16 -9.00
CA PRO A 78 -9.86 -12.10 -8.98
C PRO A 78 -10.51 -10.72 -9.05
N VAL A 79 -10.08 -9.84 -8.15
CA VAL A 79 -10.51 -8.44 -8.12
C VAL A 79 -9.39 -7.56 -8.67
N ASP A 80 -9.72 -6.43 -9.28
CA ASP A 80 -8.72 -5.42 -9.61
C ASP A 80 -8.48 -4.49 -8.41
N PRO A 81 -7.28 -3.87 -8.27
CA PRO A 81 -7.05 -2.88 -7.25
C PRO A 81 -8.02 -1.70 -7.39
N SER A 82 -8.68 -1.38 -6.29
CA SER A 82 -9.52 -0.19 -6.09
C SER A 82 -9.20 0.39 -4.71
N PRO A 83 -9.54 1.66 -4.42
CA PRO A 83 -9.39 2.23 -3.08
C PRO A 83 -9.98 1.31 -2.00
N GLU A 84 -11.18 0.81 -2.22
CA GLU A 84 -11.90 -0.06 -1.29
C GLU A 84 -11.20 -1.41 -1.10
N ALA A 85 -10.75 -2.03 -2.19
CA ALA A 85 -10.07 -3.32 -2.11
C ALA A 85 -8.66 -3.21 -1.50
N ILE A 86 -7.95 -2.10 -1.76
CA ILE A 86 -6.64 -1.83 -1.15
C ILE A 86 -6.78 -1.62 0.36
N ASP A 87 -7.78 -0.84 0.77
CA ASP A 87 -8.05 -0.61 2.19
C ASP A 87 -8.41 -1.93 2.89
N ALA A 88 -9.25 -2.77 2.27
CA ALA A 88 -9.62 -4.08 2.80
C ALA A 88 -8.41 -5.04 2.88
N LEU A 89 -7.50 -5.00 1.90
CA LEU A 89 -6.26 -5.79 1.95
C LEU A 89 -5.40 -5.41 3.16
N LEU A 90 -5.28 -4.11 3.44
CA LEU A 90 -4.47 -3.58 4.54
C LEU A 90 -5.18 -3.61 5.90
N ASP A 91 -6.48 -3.90 5.95
CA ASP A 91 -7.16 -4.24 7.21
C ASP A 91 -6.80 -5.66 7.71
N ILE A 92 -6.17 -6.48 6.86
CA ILE A 92 -5.65 -7.78 7.24
C ILE A 92 -4.27 -7.59 7.86
N TRP A 93 -4.17 -7.78 9.18
CA TRP A 93 -2.95 -7.48 9.96
C TRP A 93 -1.64 -8.05 9.36
N PRO A 94 -1.53 -9.35 9.02
CA PRO A 94 -0.30 -9.87 8.41
C PRO A 94 0.09 -9.22 7.07
N LEU A 95 -0.89 -8.74 6.30
CA LEU A 95 -0.66 -8.10 4.99
C LEU A 95 -0.22 -6.66 5.18
N PHE A 96 -0.80 -5.98 6.17
CA PHE A 96 -0.34 -4.67 6.61
C PHE A 96 1.11 -4.71 7.11
N GLU A 97 1.44 -5.64 8.01
CA GLU A 97 2.82 -5.80 8.50
C GLU A 97 3.78 -6.07 7.33
N ALA A 98 3.43 -6.97 6.43
CA ALA A 98 4.26 -7.28 5.26
C ALA A 98 4.45 -6.09 4.32
N PHE A 99 3.46 -5.20 4.23
CA PHE A 99 3.52 -4.02 3.35
C PHE A 99 4.48 -2.94 3.88
N GLN A 100 4.77 -2.95 5.18
CA GLN A 100 5.64 -1.99 5.84
C GLN A 100 7.12 -2.38 5.86
N LEU A 101 7.46 -3.62 5.46
CA LEU A 101 8.81 -4.19 5.48
C LEU A 101 9.58 -3.91 4.18
#